data_AF-W5T3R0-F1
#
_entry.id   AF-W5T3R0-F1
#
_cell.length_a   1.000
_cell.length_b   1.000
_cell.length_c   1.000
_cell.angle_alpha   90.00
_cell.angle_beta   90.00
_cell.angle_gamma   90.00
#
_symmetry.space_group_name_H-M   'P 1'
#
loop_
_entity.id
_entity.type
_entity.pdbx_description
1 polymer ?
#
loop_
_entity_poly.entity_id
_entity_poly.type
_entity_poly.pdbx_seq_one_letter_code
_entity_poly.pdbx_strand_id
1 'polypeptide(L)' 'MDIYKLPMFKEMQRDYKREFGIDILKYIKFKEVEVDFKGFESKYLTKKQLEVIRIIEINNQSKIILSGGIASG' A
#
# COMPACT_ATOMS: atom_id res chain seq x y z
N MET A 1 5.74 5.24 7.09
CA MET A 1 6.52 6.48 7.30
C MET A 1 5.78 7.60 6.58
N ASP A 2 5.42 8.67 7.29
CA ASP A 2 4.60 9.75 6.73
C ASP A 2 5.51 10.72 5.95
N ILE A 3 5.55 10.56 4.63
CA ILE A 3 6.43 11.32 3.73
C ILE A 3 6.18 12.84 3.81
N TYR A 4 4.96 13.25 4.19
CA TYR A 4 4.57 14.65 4.30
C TYR A 4 5.09 15.32 5.56
N LYS A 5 5.58 14.54 6.53
CA LYS A 5 6.24 15.05 7.75
C LYS A 5 7.75 15.19 7.61
N LEU A 6 8.34 14.72 6.50
CA LEU A 6 9.77 14.81 6.27
C LEU A 6 10.22 16.28 6.16
N PRO A 7 11.36 16.68 6.76
CA PRO A 7 11.86 18.05 6.69
C PRO A 7 12.02 18.55 5.25
N MET A 8 12.56 17.70 4.37
CA MET A 8 12.74 17.98 2.95
C MET A 8 11.42 18.31 2.24
N PHE A 9 10.34 17.57 2.56
CA PHE A 9 9.02 17.82 1.97
C PHE A 9 8.46 19.18 2.39
N LYS A 10 8.63 19.56 3.67
CA LYS A 10 8.17 20.86 4.18
C LYS A 10 8.94 22.05 3.56
N GLU A 11 10.24 21.87 3.32
CA GLU A 11 11.06 22.87 2.66
C GLU A 11 10.60 23.09 1.22
N MET A 12 10.46 22.02 0.44
CA MET A 12 9.94 22.07 -0.92
C MET A 12 8.53 22.66 -1.00
N GLN A 13 7.66 22.32 -0.04
CA GLN A 13 6.32 22.90 0.04
C GLN A 13 6.38 24.43 0.21
N ARG A 14 7.23 24.92 1.12
CA ARG A 14 7.37 26.36 1.39
C ARG A 14 7.86 27.10 0.16
N ASP A 15 8.87 26.55 -0.51
CA ASP A 15 9.47 27.17 -1.68
C ASP A 15 8.47 27.22 -2.84
N TYR A 16 7.74 26.13 -3.08
CA TYR A 16 6.67 26.08 -4.07
C TYR A 16 5.55 27.08 -3.79
N LYS A 17 5.13 27.23 -2.52
CA LYS A 17 4.13 28.23 -2.13
C LYS A 17 4.62 29.65 -2.33
N ARG A 18 5.90 29.92 -2.09
CA ARG A 18 6.52 31.23 -2.31
C ARG A 18 6.59 31.58 -3.79
N GLU A 19 6.95 30.63 -4.64
CA GLU A 19 7.13 30.84 -6.07
C GLU A 19 5.81 30.94 -6.83
N PHE A 20 4.84 30.09 -6.50
CA PHE A 20 3.60 29.97 -7.27
C PHE A 20 2.35 30.46 -6.54
N GLY A 21 2.45 30.83 -5.25
CA GLY A 21 1.29 31.22 -4.44
C GLY A 21 0.33 30.07 -4.12
N ILE A 22 0.71 28.83 -4.46
CA ILE A 22 -0.13 27.63 -4.35
C ILE A 22 0.29 26.82 -3.13
N ASP A 23 -0.67 26.54 -2.25
CA ASP A 23 -0.47 25.62 -1.14
C ASP A 23 -0.80 24.19 -1.57
N ILE A 24 0.21 23.40 -1.90
CA ILE A 24 0.04 22.06 -2.47
C ILE A 24 -0.67 21.08 -1.52
N LEU A 25 -0.61 21.32 -0.20
CA LEU A 25 -1.36 20.52 0.78
C LEU A 25 -2.88 20.62 0.61
N LYS A 26 -3.39 21.69 0.00
CA LYS A 26 -4.83 21.82 -0.32
C LYS A 26 -5.28 20.84 -1.41
N TYR A 27 -4.34 20.35 -2.22
CA TYR A 27 -4.59 19.46 -3.36
C TYR A 27 -4.19 18.02 -3.08
N ILE A 28 -3.27 17.80 -2.14
CA ILE A 28 -2.94 16.48 -1.62
C ILE A 28 -4.11 16.04 -0.73
N LYS A 29 -5.02 15.26 -1.31
CA LYS A 29 -5.98 14.52 -0.48
C LYS A 29 -5.20 13.46 0.27
N PHE A 30 -5.09 13.62 1.58
CA PHE A 30 -4.77 12.55 2.51
C PHE A 30 -5.91 11.53 2.47
N LYS A 31 -6.04 10.78 1.38
CA LYS A 31 -6.75 9.53 1.46
C LYS A 31 -5.80 8.59 2.18
N GLU A 32 -6.14 8.23 3.40
CA GLU A 32 -5.87 6.86 3.80
C GLU A 32 -6.42 6.00 2.66
N VAL A 33 -5.52 5.45 1.85
CA VAL A 33 -5.91 4.43 0.91
C VAL A 33 -6.23 3.25 1.80
N GLU A 34 -7.51 3.16 2.18
CA GLU A 34 -8.05 1.98 2.82
C GLU A 34 -7.98 0.88 1.75
N VAL A 35 -6.87 0.14 1.78
CA VAL A 35 -6.65 -0.95 0.84
C VAL A 35 -7.58 -2.07 1.26
N ASP A 36 -8.64 -2.28 0.49
CA ASP A 36 -9.58 -3.38 0.70
C ASP A 36 -8.95 -4.70 0.25
N PHE A 37 -8.10 -5.26 1.11
CA PHE A 37 -7.48 -6.56 0.90
C PHE A 37 -8.52 -7.67 0.79
N LYS A 38 -9.61 -7.63 1.57
CA LYS A 38 -10.64 -8.67 1.55
C LYS A 38 -11.45 -8.63 0.26
N GLY A 39 -11.79 -7.45 -0.24
CA GLY A 39 -12.42 -7.27 -1.55
C GLY A 39 -11.50 -7.72 -2.67
N PHE A 40 -10.21 -7.39 -2.61
CA PHE A 40 -9.23 -7.87 -3.58
C PHE A 40 -9.13 -9.41 -3.58
N GLU A 41 -8.94 -10.02 -2.41
CA GLU A 41 -8.85 -11.46 -2.21
C GLU A 41 -10.08 -12.17 -2.79
N SER A 42 -11.27 -11.69 -2.46
CA SER A 42 -12.53 -12.30 -2.95
C SER A 42 -12.73 -12.18 -4.45
N LYS A 43 -12.25 -11.09 -5.07
CA LYS A 43 -12.47 -10.79 -6.48
C LYS A 43 -11.45 -11.45 -7.41
N TYR A 44 -10.19 -11.50 -6.98
CA TYR A 44 -9.08 -11.85 -7.87
C TYR A 44 -8.39 -13.17 -7.51
N LEU A 45 -8.50 -13.66 -6.28
CA LEU A 45 -7.82 -14.90 -5.91
C LEU A 45 -8.65 -16.12 -6.21
N THR A 46 -7.97 -17.15 -6.70
CA THR A 46 -8.54 -18.48 -6.83
C THR A 46 -8.74 -19.13 -5.45
N LYS A 47 -9.62 -20.13 -5.39
CA LYS A 47 -9.85 -20.92 -4.17
C LYS A 47 -8.54 -21.47 -3.57
N LYS A 48 -7.62 -21.93 -4.42
CA LYS A 48 -6.33 -22.48 -4.01
C LYS A 48 -5.43 -21.42 -3.39
N GLN A 49 -5.38 -20.21 -3.97
CA GLN A 49 -4.61 -19.10 -3.41
C GLN A 49 -5.16 -18.65 -2.06
N LEU A 50 -6.49 -18.57 -1.92
CA LEU A 50 -7.15 -18.25 -0.64
C LEU A 50 -6.84 -19.28 0.44
N GLU A 51 -6.79 -20.57 0.09
CA GLU A 51 -6.44 -21.64 1.02
C GLU A 51 -4.98 -21.50 1.51
N VAL A 52 -4.04 -21.21 0.61
CA VAL A 52 -2.64 -20.95 0.96
C VAL A 52 -2.54 -19.75 1.92
N ILE A 53 -3.24 -18.65 1.67
CA ILE A 53 -3.25 -17.48 2.57
C ILE A 53 -3.78 -17.87 3.96
N ARG A 54 -4.90 -18.59 4.04
CA ARG A 54 -5.46 -19.04 5.32
C ARG A 54 -4.49 -19.92 6.10
N ILE A 55 -3.79 -20.83 5.42
CA ILE A 55 -2.77 -21.68 6.05
C ILE A 55 -1.64 -20.83 6.61
N ILE A 56 -1.18 -19.81 5.88
CA ILE A 56 -0.12 -18.90 6.35
C ILE A 56 -0.60 -18.14 7.60
N GLU A 57 -1.81 -17.58 7.57
CA GLU A 57 -2.40 -16.83 8.69
C GLU A 57 -2.56 -17.69 9.94
N ILE A 58 -3.13 -18.90 9.81
CA ILE A 58 -3.36 -19.83 10.94
C ILE A 58 -2.05 -20.23 11.61
N ASN A 59 -1.00 -20.45 10.82
CA ASN A 59 0.27 -21.00 11.33
C ASN A 59 1.26 -19.92 11.79
N ASN A 60 0.94 -18.62 11.62
CA ASN A 60 1.77 -17.46 11.99
C ASN A 60 3.27 -17.65 11.66
N GLN A 61 3.55 -18.14 10.45
CA GLN A 61 4.89 -18.55 10.06
C GLN A 61 5.77 -17.34 9.71
N SER A 62 7.00 -17.33 10.20
CA SER A 62 8.01 -16.31 9.85
C SER A 62 8.72 -16.59 8.52
N LYS A 63 8.58 -17.81 7.99
CA LYS A 63 9.18 -18.23 6.72
C LYS A 63 8.18 -19.06 5.90
N ILE A 64 8.06 -18.73 4.62
CA ILE A 64 7.12 -19.35 3.69
C ILE A 64 7.88 -19.77 2.44
N ILE A 65 7.64 -21.00 1.97
CA ILE A 65 8.15 -21.50 0.68
C ILE A 65 6.94 -21.79 -0.20
N LEU A 66 6.86 -21.12 -1.35
CA LEU A 66 5.79 -21.33 -2.34
C LEU A 66 6.35 -22.12 -3.52
N SER A 67 5.71 -23.25 -3.83
CA SER A 67 6.02 -24.06 -5.01
C SER A 67 4.82 -24.07 -5.96
N GLY A 68 4.99 -23.44 -7.11
CA GLY A 68 3.95 -23.27 -8.12
C GLY A 68 4.54 -23.29 -9.53
N GLY A 69 3.67 -23.47 -10.52
CA GLY A 69 4.05 -23.38 -11.94
C GLY A 69 4.38 -21.94 -12.35
N ILE A 70 4.97 -21.78 -13.54
CA ILE A 70 5.18 -20.46 -14.14
C ILE A 70 3.81 -19.79 -14.32
N ALA A 71 3.73 -18.50 -13.98
CA ALA A 71 2.50 -17.70 -14.04
C ALA A 71 1.34 -18.20 -13.13
N SER A 72 1.66 -18.87 -12.02
CA SER A 72 0.68 -19.29 -11.00
C SER A 72 0.25 -18.17 -10.03
N GLY A 73 0.60 -16.92 -10.38
CA GLY A 73 0.29 -15.72 -9.60
C GLY A 73 -1.16 -15.63 -9.18
#